data_AF-A0A1R4GY43-F1
#
_entry.id   AF-A0A1R4GY43-F1
#
_cell.length_a   1.000
_cell.length_b   1.000
_cell.length_c   1.000
_cell.angle_alpha   90.00
_cell.angle_beta   90.00
_cell.angle_gamma   90.00
#
_symmetry.space_group_name_H-M   'P 1'
#
loop_
_entity.id
_entity.type
_entity.pdbx_description
1 polymer ?
#
loop_
_entity_poly.entity_id
_entity_poly.type
_entity_poly.pdbx_seq_one_letter_code
_entity_poly.pdbx_strand_id
1 'polypeptide(L)'
;MIQEANISGARLKQACNEVGISLRTYRRWYKQGQIAHDKRAEAVRPIPSNKLTDNETATIIAVCNEPCFASLPPTQIVPTLLDEGIYHASESTFYRVLKAHNQLNHRGRSLAPKVSSKPQSFTATGPCQVNRPGIVGDSTLQENTTMKTRNYTPEMKERAVRMLIEAKDDYPSTWSAIKAIAPKIGCTPETLRSWHKKHIDKTIPANIQAQNQAERIKELERENRELKQANEIIKKAAGLEAQAELDRKPK
;
A
#
# COMPACT_ATOMS: atom_id res chain seq x y z
N MET A 1 -21.70 -35.34 2.33
CA MET A 1 -20.86 -35.37 1.10
C MET A 1 -19.77 -36.45 1.11
N ILE A 2 -18.64 -36.33 1.83
CA ILE A 2 -17.54 -37.33 1.73
C ILE A 2 -17.97 -38.74 2.21
N GLN A 3 -18.74 -38.82 3.30
CA GLN A 3 -19.25 -40.11 3.79
C GLN A 3 -20.35 -40.71 2.90
N GLU A 4 -21.26 -39.89 2.39
CA GLU A 4 -22.31 -40.32 1.44
C GLU A 4 -21.69 -40.90 0.17
N ALA A 5 -20.63 -40.26 -0.36
CA ALA A 5 -19.87 -40.77 -1.51
C ALA A 5 -19.20 -42.12 -1.20
N ASN A 6 -18.69 -42.29 0.02
CA ASN A 6 -18.08 -43.56 0.44
C ASN A 6 -19.12 -44.67 0.66
N ILE A 7 -20.32 -44.34 1.18
CA ILE A 7 -21.44 -45.29 1.36
C ILE A 7 -22.02 -45.71 0.00
N SER A 8 -22.05 -44.81 -0.98
CA SER A 8 -22.43 -45.09 -2.37
C SER A 8 -21.34 -45.82 -3.18
N GLY A 9 -20.23 -46.20 -2.55
CA GLY A 9 -19.21 -47.07 -3.14
C GLY A 9 -17.98 -46.37 -3.71
N ALA A 10 -17.89 -45.04 -3.62
CA ALA A 10 -16.70 -44.31 -4.07
C ALA A 10 -15.52 -44.54 -3.11
N ARG A 11 -14.32 -44.72 -3.67
CA ARG A 11 -13.09 -44.82 -2.86
C ARG A 11 -12.88 -43.52 -2.07
N LEU A 12 -12.68 -43.64 -0.76
CA LEU A 12 -12.44 -42.50 0.15
C LEU A 12 -11.37 -41.51 -0.35
N LYS A 13 -10.29 -41.99 -0.98
CA LYS A 13 -9.23 -41.14 -1.56
C LYS A 13 -9.76 -40.23 -2.68
N GLN A 14 -10.64 -40.73 -3.54
CA GLN A 14 -11.23 -39.97 -4.64
C GLN A 14 -12.24 -38.94 -4.11
N ALA A 15 -13.08 -39.35 -3.16
CA ALA A 15 -14.02 -38.43 -2.50
C ALA A 15 -13.32 -37.29 -1.73
N CYS A 16 -12.17 -37.55 -1.09
CA CYS A 16 -11.38 -36.52 -0.44
C CYS A 16 -10.70 -35.56 -1.44
N ASN A 17 -10.21 -36.08 -2.57
CA ASN A 17 -9.58 -35.28 -3.61
C ASN A 17 -10.56 -34.29 -4.25
N GLU A 18 -11.81 -34.69 -4.49
CA GLU A 18 -12.85 -33.84 -5.09
C GLU A 18 -13.19 -32.63 -4.19
N VAL A 19 -13.13 -32.81 -2.87
CA VAL A 19 -13.35 -31.74 -1.88
C VAL A 19 -12.07 -30.91 -1.64
N GLY A 20 -10.95 -31.27 -2.26
CA GLY A 20 -9.66 -30.57 -2.10
C GLY A 20 -8.98 -30.81 -0.75
N ILE A 21 -9.37 -31.85 -0.01
CA ILE A 21 -8.81 -32.18 1.31
C ILE A 21 -7.94 -33.43 1.20
N SER A 22 -6.72 -33.39 1.74
CA SER A 22 -5.88 -34.59 1.75
C SER A 22 -6.49 -35.70 2.62
N LEU A 23 -6.29 -36.97 2.22
CA LEU A 23 -6.71 -38.14 3.00
C LEU A 23 -6.17 -38.10 4.45
N ARG A 24 -4.97 -37.54 4.65
CA ARG A 24 -4.34 -37.38 5.96
C ARG A 24 -5.05 -36.33 6.81
N THR A 25 -5.49 -35.22 6.20
CA THR A 25 -6.30 -34.18 6.86
C THR A 25 -7.67 -34.73 7.23
N TYR A 26 -8.32 -35.46 6.31
CA TYR A 26 -9.62 -36.08 6.57
C TYR A 26 -9.55 -37.10 7.71
N ARG A 27 -8.58 -38.01 7.72
CA ARG A 27 -8.37 -38.96 8.83
C ARG A 27 -8.04 -38.30 10.17
N ARG A 28 -7.40 -37.11 10.15
CA ARG A 28 -7.08 -36.34 11.35
C ARG A 28 -8.32 -35.64 11.93
N TRP A 29 -9.20 -35.14 11.06
CA TRP A 29 -10.44 -34.47 11.45
C TRP A 29 -11.57 -35.46 11.77
N TYR A 30 -11.57 -36.63 11.14
CA TYR A 30 -12.58 -37.66 11.36
C TYR A 30 -12.19 -38.59 12.52
N LYS A 31 -12.75 -38.37 13.72
CA LYS A 31 -12.59 -39.25 14.89
C LYS A 31 -13.96 -39.67 15.43
N GLN A 32 -14.14 -40.97 15.68
CA GLN A 32 -15.31 -41.58 16.33
C GLN A 32 -16.68 -41.09 15.78
N GLY A 33 -16.84 -41.08 14.45
CA GLY A 33 -18.14 -40.78 13.83
C GLY A 33 -18.51 -39.29 13.75
N GLN A 34 -17.65 -38.39 14.24
CA GLN A 34 -17.85 -36.94 14.13
C GLN A 34 -16.68 -36.27 13.40
N ILE A 35 -17.01 -35.25 12.59
CA ILE A 35 -16.03 -34.39 11.93
C ILE A 35 -15.58 -33.34 12.95
N ALA A 36 -14.41 -33.55 13.55
CA ALA A 36 -13.78 -32.54 14.39
C ALA A 36 -13.23 -31.40 13.52
N HIS A 37 -13.67 -30.17 13.79
CA HIS A 37 -13.17 -28.96 13.15
C HIS A 37 -11.67 -28.71 13.44
N ASP A 38 -10.99 -27.89 12.63
CA ASP A 38 -9.56 -27.63 12.80
C ASP A 38 -9.27 -26.75 14.03
N LYS A 39 -8.93 -27.41 15.14
CA LYS A 39 -8.59 -26.76 16.42
C LYS A 39 -7.26 -25.98 16.43
N ARG A 40 -6.58 -25.83 15.28
CA ARG A 40 -5.33 -25.08 15.18
C ARG A 40 -5.52 -23.59 15.44
N ALA A 41 -6.65 -23.04 15.02
CA ALA A 41 -7.02 -21.65 15.28
C ALA A 41 -7.36 -21.43 16.77
N GLU A 42 -8.03 -22.40 17.40
CA GLU A 42 -8.45 -22.37 18.81
C GLU A 42 -7.38 -22.85 19.78
N ALA A 43 -6.17 -23.15 19.30
CA ALA A 43 -5.09 -23.63 20.14
C ALA A 43 -4.63 -22.52 21.10
N VAL A 44 -4.95 -22.68 22.39
CA VAL A 44 -4.47 -21.78 23.44
C VAL A 44 -2.96 -21.90 23.55
N ARG A 45 -2.24 -20.84 23.16
CA ARG A 45 -0.79 -20.73 23.31
C ARG A 45 -0.51 -19.98 24.60
N PRO A 46 0.01 -20.64 25.65
CA PRO A 46 0.33 -19.94 26.89
C PRO A 46 1.41 -18.89 26.63
N ILE A 47 1.37 -17.83 27.43
CA ILE A 47 2.37 -16.76 27.38
C ILE A 47 3.73 -17.36 27.78
N PRO A 48 4.82 -17.13 27.03
CA PRO A 48 6.13 -17.62 27.40
C PRO A 48 6.56 -17.01 28.74
N SER A 49 7.22 -17.81 29.59
CA SER A 49 7.64 -17.41 30.94
C SER A 49 8.48 -16.14 30.98
N ASN A 50 9.27 -15.90 29.93
CA ASN A 50 10.21 -14.79 29.84
C ASN A 50 9.61 -13.58 29.10
N LYS A 51 8.28 -13.50 28.97
CA LYS A 51 7.63 -12.33 28.39
C LYS A 51 7.78 -11.17 29.38
N LEU A 52 8.40 -10.08 28.93
CA LEU A 52 8.48 -8.85 29.70
C LEU A 52 7.08 -8.36 30.04
N THR A 53 6.90 -7.95 31.28
CA THR A 53 5.71 -7.28 31.76
C THR A 53 5.63 -5.88 31.17
N ASP A 54 4.42 -5.32 31.11
CA ASP A 54 4.20 -3.98 30.55
C ASP A 54 4.98 -2.92 31.33
N ASN A 55 5.14 -3.10 32.65
CA ASN A 55 5.94 -2.22 33.50
C ASN A 55 7.44 -2.24 33.12
N GLU A 56 8.02 -3.42 32.90
CA GLU A 56 9.42 -3.54 32.47
C GLU A 56 9.63 -2.90 31.10
N THR A 57 8.67 -3.06 30.19
CA THR A 57 8.74 -2.38 28.88
C THR A 57 8.66 -0.87 29.00
N ALA A 58 7.84 -0.35 29.92
CA ALA A 58 7.73 1.08 30.17
C ALA A 58 9.04 1.66 30.75
N THR A 59 9.69 0.94 31.67
CA THR A 59 11.01 1.33 32.20
C THR A 59 12.06 1.41 31.09
N ILE A 60 12.11 0.41 30.20
CA ILE A 60 13.05 0.40 29.07
C ILE A 60 12.83 1.63 28.15
N ILE A 61 11.57 1.96 27.86
CA ILE A 61 11.23 3.10 27.01
C ILE A 61 11.59 4.41 27.70
N ALA A 62 11.34 4.53 29.00
CA ALA A 62 11.69 5.71 29.78
C ALA A 62 13.20 5.97 29.72
N VAL A 63 14.03 4.94 29.99
CA VAL A 63 15.49 5.02 29.92
C VAL A 63 15.97 5.40 28.52
N CYS A 64 15.38 4.83 27.47
CA CYS A 64 15.75 5.19 26.09
C CYS A 64 15.40 6.64 25.73
N ASN A 65 14.36 7.21 26.34
CA ASN A 65 13.93 8.59 26.11
C ASN A 65 14.63 9.62 27.01
N GLU A 66 15.47 9.19 27.96
CA GLU A 66 16.28 10.10 28.76
C GLU A 66 17.23 10.91 27.86
N PRO A 67 17.49 12.19 28.18
CA PRO A 67 18.28 13.07 27.33
C PRO A 67 19.70 12.55 27.07
N CYS A 68 20.27 11.81 28.02
CA CYS A 68 21.58 11.18 27.90
C CYS A 68 21.62 10.08 26.82
N PHE A 69 20.54 9.32 26.68
CA PHE A 69 20.46 8.13 25.83
C PHE A 69 19.64 8.33 24.55
N ALA A 70 18.86 9.41 24.45
CA ALA A 70 17.96 9.71 23.32
C ALA A 70 18.66 9.69 21.95
N SER A 71 19.94 10.04 21.91
CA SER A 71 20.73 10.06 20.67
C SER A 71 21.61 8.82 20.47
N LEU A 72 21.62 7.86 21.39
CA LEU A 72 22.51 6.68 21.37
C LEU A 72 21.75 5.40 20.95
N PRO A 73 22.38 4.45 20.25
CA PRO A 73 21.76 3.16 19.93
C PRO A 73 21.76 2.23 21.16
N PRO A 74 20.85 1.23 21.22
CA PRO A 74 20.84 0.22 22.28
C PRO A 74 22.18 -0.50 22.51
N THR A 75 23.01 -0.63 21.47
CA THR A 75 24.39 -1.16 21.56
C THR A 75 25.30 -0.36 22.49
N GLN A 76 25.04 0.94 22.68
CA GLN A 76 25.80 1.81 23.57
C GLN A 76 25.11 2.01 24.91
N ILE A 77 23.77 2.08 24.93
CA ILE A 77 22.96 2.28 26.14
C ILE A 77 23.12 1.10 27.11
N VAL A 78 23.09 -0.15 26.61
CA VAL A 78 23.13 -1.32 27.49
C VAL A 78 24.48 -1.45 28.23
N PRO A 79 25.65 -1.33 27.57
CA PRO A 79 26.92 -1.31 28.28
C PRO A 79 27.05 -0.18 29.31
N THR A 80 26.61 1.04 29.00
CA THR A 80 26.69 2.15 29.97
C THR A 80 25.83 1.90 31.21
N LEU A 81 24.63 1.34 31.05
CA LEU A 81 23.78 0.95 32.18
C LEU A 81 24.40 -0.18 33.01
N LEU A 82 25.08 -1.13 32.34
CA LEU A 82 25.80 -2.21 33.02
C LEU A 82 27.00 -1.70 33.82
N ASP A 83 27.72 -0.70 33.31
CA ASP A 83 28.83 -0.04 34.03
C ASP A 83 28.31 0.67 35.30
N GLU A 84 27.09 1.20 35.26
CA GLU A 84 26.37 1.77 36.40
C GLU A 84 25.72 0.71 37.32
N GLY A 85 25.79 -0.57 36.94
CA GLY A 85 25.23 -1.70 37.71
C GLY A 85 23.71 -1.89 37.55
N ILE A 86 23.07 -1.22 36.59
CA ILE A 86 21.63 -1.28 36.36
C ILE A 86 21.36 -2.20 35.16
N TYR A 87 20.61 -3.28 35.38
CA TYR A 87 20.22 -4.21 34.31
C TYR A 87 18.70 -4.30 34.15
N HIS A 88 18.21 -3.88 32.99
CA HIS A 88 16.80 -4.02 32.62
C HIS A 88 16.55 -5.20 31.68
N ALA A 89 17.35 -5.34 30.62
CA ALA A 89 17.24 -6.44 29.64
C ALA A 89 18.45 -6.52 28.70
N SER A 90 18.49 -7.58 27.87
CA SER A 90 19.49 -7.74 26.82
C SER A 90 19.33 -6.70 25.69
N GLU A 91 20.41 -6.41 24.96
CA GLU A 91 20.41 -5.53 23.77
C GLU A 91 19.32 -5.93 22.75
N SER A 92 19.18 -7.23 22.49
CA SER A 92 18.15 -7.78 21.61
C SER A 92 16.72 -7.49 22.09
N THR A 93 16.52 -7.41 23.40
CA THR A 93 15.23 -7.07 24.00
C THR A 93 14.94 -5.59 23.86
N PHE A 94 15.93 -4.71 24.06
CA PHE A 94 15.80 -3.28 23.78
C PHE A 94 15.39 -3.04 22.32
N TYR A 95 16.08 -3.67 21.35
CA TYR A 95 15.68 -3.57 19.94
C TYR A 95 14.26 -4.07 19.68
N ARG A 96 13.85 -5.18 20.31
CA ARG A 96 12.50 -5.73 20.16
C ARG A 96 11.43 -4.78 20.71
N VAL A 97 11.65 -4.19 21.88
CA VAL A 97 10.72 -3.23 22.51
C VAL A 97 10.65 -1.96 21.68
N LEU A 98 11.78 -1.35 21.31
CA LEU A 98 11.80 -0.14 20.50
C LEU A 98 11.17 -0.33 19.12
N LYS A 99 11.32 -1.52 18.52
CA LYS A 99 10.65 -1.87 17.26
C LYS A 99 9.14 -2.01 17.43
N ALA A 100 8.67 -2.62 18.53
CA ALA A 100 7.24 -2.73 18.81
C ALA A 100 6.58 -1.36 19.04
N HIS A 101 7.31 -0.42 19.64
CA HIS A 101 6.85 0.96 19.88
C HIS A 101 7.17 1.95 18.73
N ASN A 102 7.66 1.46 17.58
CA ASN A 102 8.02 2.29 16.41
C ASN A 102 9.01 3.44 16.70
N GLN A 103 9.89 3.30 17.69
CA GLN A 103 10.90 4.29 18.03
C GLN A 103 12.27 4.02 17.35
N LEU A 104 12.40 2.89 16.67
CA LEU A 104 13.61 2.54 15.93
C LEU A 104 13.61 3.23 14.55
N ASN A 105 14.15 4.44 14.49
CA ASN A 105 14.34 5.16 13.23
C ASN A 105 15.68 4.81 12.58
N HIS A 106 15.71 4.72 11.25
CA HIS A 106 16.95 4.58 10.51
C HIS A 106 17.82 5.83 10.70
N ARG A 107 19.03 5.66 11.24
CA ARG A 107 20.04 6.72 11.33
C ARG A 107 20.63 6.94 9.94
N GLY A 108 20.03 7.84 9.17
CA GLY A 108 20.58 8.28 7.87
C GLY A 108 19.54 8.77 6.90
N ARG A 109 19.98 9.56 5.92
CA ARG A 109 19.18 9.97 4.76
C ARG A 109 19.12 8.88 3.67
N SER A 110 19.49 7.64 3.99
CA SER A 110 19.39 6.52 3.06
C SER A 110 17.92 6.15 2.88
N LEU A 111 17.47 6.12 1.64
CA LEU A 111 16.15 5.62 1.28
C LEU A 111 16.05 4.14 1.65
N ALA A 112 14.86 3.71 2.10
CA ALA A 112 14.58 2.30 2.32
C ALA A 112 14.94 1.48 1.06
N PRO A 113 15.54 0.28 1.19
CA PRO A 113 15.86 -0.57 0.06
C PRO A 113 14.63 -0.80 -0.81
N LYS A 114 14.72 -0.44 -2.09
CA LYS A 114 13.65 -0.71 -3.06
C LYS A 114 13.79 -2.15 -3.56
N VAL A 115 12.72 -2.92 -3.47
CA VAL A 115 12.67 -4.29 -4.01
C VAL A 115 12.75 -4.21 -5.53
N SER A 116 13.90 -4.51 -6.12
CA SER A 116 14.02 -4.68 -7.58
C SER A 116 13.58 -6.09 -7.97
N SER A 117 12.85 -6.21 -9.07
CA SER A 117 12.58 -7.51 -9.67
C SER A 117 13.90 -8.16 -10.06
N LYS A 118 14.04 -9.46 -9.81
CA LYS A 118 15.20 -10.22 -10.28
C LYS A 118 15.35 -10.03 -11.80
N PRO A 119 16.59 -9.95 -12.32
CA PRO A 119 16.80 -9.91 -13.76
C PRO A 119 16.19 -11.16 -14.40
N GLN A 120 15.66 -11.00 -15.61
CA GLN A 120 15.07 -12.11 -16.37
C GLN A 120 16.15 -13.14 -16.68
N SER A 121 16.08 -14.31 -16.05
CA SER A 121 16.95 -15.45 -16.35
C SER A 121 16.37 -16.23 -17.53
N PHE A 122 17.17 -16.42 -18.58
CA PHE A 122 16.83 -17.30 -19.69
C PHE A 122 17.56 -18.63 -19.53
N THR A 123 16.83 -19.74 -19.59
CA THR A 123 17.41 -21.09 -19.60
C THR A 123 17.48 -21.60 -21.03
N ALA A 124 18.65 -22.09 -21.46
CA ALA A 124 18.81 -22.77 -22.74
C ALA A 124 18.24 -24.20 -22.62
N THR A 125 17.34 -24.59 -23.51
CA THR A 125 16.67 -25.90 -23.47
C THR A 125 17.38 -26.92 -24.37
N GLY A 126 18.29 -26.48 -25.25
CA GLY A 126 19.00 -27.36 -26.18
C GLY A 126 20.51 -27.07 -26.29
N PRO A 127 21.29 -28.06 -26.79
CA PRO A 127 22.71 -27.87 -27.09
C PRO A 127 22.89 -26.78 -28.16
N CYS A 128 23.93 -25.96 -28.00
CA CYS A 128 24.28 -24.81 -28.86
C CYS A 128 23.33 -23.59 -28.81
N GLN A 129 22.39 -23.51 -27.87
CA GLN A 129 21.66 -22.25 -27.62
C GLN A 129 22.49 -21.28 -26.76
N VAL A 130 23.07 -20.27 -27.41
CA VAL A 130 23.66 -19.11 -26.74
C VAL A 130 22.63 -17.98 -26.76
N ASN A 131 21.92 -17.78 -25.64
CA ASN A 131 20.94 -16.71 -25.50
C ASN A 131 21.63 -15.35 -25.32
N ARG A 132 22.13 -14.79 -26.42
CA ARG A 132 22.63 -13.41 -26.49
C ARG A 132 21.46 -12.49 -26.87
N PRO A 133 21.15 -11.44 -26.09
CA PRO A 133 20.14 -10.47 -26.51
C PRO A 133 20.63 -9.74 -27.76
N GLY A 134 19.96 -9.95 -28.90
CA GLY A 134 20.09 -9.08 -30.09
C GLY A 134 20.46 -9.73 -31.43
N ILE A 135 20.55 -11.05 -31.56
CA ILE A 135 20.69 -11.69 -32.87
C ILE A 135 19.59 -12.74 -33.00
N VAL A 136 18.50 -12.41 -33.70
CA VAL A 136 17.47 -13.37 -34.09
C VAL A 136 17.40 -13.33 -35.61
N GLY A 137 18.01 -14.33 -36.24
CA GLY A 137 17.60 -14.81 -37.55
C GLY A 137 16.80 -16.07 -37.31
N ASP A 138 15.47 -15.98 -37.27
CA ASP A 138 14.62 -16.84 -38.09
C ASP A 138 13.21 -16.26 -38.14
N SER A 139 12.61 -16.44 -39.31
CA SER A 139 11.42 -15.80 -39.80
C SER A 139 10.23 -16.70 -39.49
N THR A 140 9.46 -16.38 -38.46
CA THR A 140 8.03 -16.66 -38.33
C THR A 140 7.55 -16.17 -36.96
N LEU A 141 6.26 -15.83 -36.88
CA LEU A 141 5.48 -15.44 -35.70
C LEU A 141 5.26 -13.93 -35.53
N GLN A 142 4.02 -13.58 -35.88
CA GLN A 142 3.13 -12.58 -35.28
C GLN A 142 3.77 -11.77 -34.14
N GLU A 143 3.98 -10.48 -34.42
CA GLU A 143 4.47 -9.47 -33.49
C GLU A 143 3.42 -9.19 -32.40
N ASN A 144 3.41 -10.05 -31.38
CA ASN A 144 2.79 -9.75 -30.11
C ASN A 144 3.82 -8.90 -29.34
N THR A 145 3.69 -7.59 -29.48
CA THR A 145 4.58 -6.55 -28.92
C THR A 145 4.99 -6.80 -27.47
N THR A 146 6.17 -7.40 -27.28
CA THR A 146 6.90 -7.37 -26.02
C THR A 146 7.55 -5.99 -25.90
N MET A 147 7.27 -5.31 -24.78
CA MET A 147 7.67 -3.91 -24.56
C MET A 147 9.19 -3.77 -24.45
N LYS A 148 9.87 -3.62 -25.60
CA LYS A 148 11.20 -3.03 -25.70
C LYS A 148 11.09 -1.61 -25.14
N THR A 149 11.84 -1.28 -24.09
CA THR A 149 11.90 0.08 -23.57
C THR A 149 12.36 0.99 -24.70
N ARG A 150 11.42 1.71 -25.32
CA ARG A 150 11.74 2.70 -26.34
C ARG A 150 12.49 3.81 -25.62
N ASN A 151 13.80 3.90 -25.85
CA ASN A 151 14.63 4.96 -25.31
C ASN A 151 14.25 6.27 -26.02
N TYR A 152 13.24 6.94 -25.49
CA TYR A 152 12.80 8.23 -25.98
C TYR A 152 13.85 9.30 -25.67
N THR A 153 14.42 9.92 -26.70
CA THR A 153 15.41 11.01 -26.59
C THR A 153 14.78 12.23 -25.88
N PRO A 154 15.58 13.04 -25.15
CA PRO A 154 15.07 14.21 -24.44
C PRO A 154 14.42 15.23 -25.40
N GLU A 155 15.02 15.44 -26.57
CA GLU A 155 14.50 16.33 -27.62
C GLU A 155 13.10 15.93 -28.09
N MET A 156 12.86 14.63 -28.27
CA MET A 156 11.56 14.14 -28.69
C MET A 156 10.49 14.32 -27.61
N LYS A 157 10.86 14.21 -26.33
CA LYS A 157 9.94 14.47 -25.20
C LYS A 157 9.55 15.94 -25.14
N GLU A 158 10.52 16.83 -25.28
CA GLU A 158 10.29 18.28 -25.25
C GLU A 158 9.49 18.76 -26.45
N ARG A 159 9.78 18.24 -27.64
CA ARG A 159 8.98 18.49 -28.85
C ARG A 159 7.53 18.03 -28.65
N ALA A 160 7.33 16.86 -28.07
CA ALA A 160 5.99 16.30 -27.82
C ALA A 160 5.18 17.13 -26.83
N VAL A 161 5.78 17.57 -25.74
CA VAL A 161 5.12 18.41 -24.73
C VAL A 161 4.81 19.80 -25.29
N ARG A 162 5.72 20.40 -26.05
CA ARG A 162 5.50 21.71 -26.69
C ARG A 162 4.35 21.68 -27.68
N MET A 163 4.30 20.66 -28.54
CA MET A 163 3.19 20.46 -29.47
C MET A 163 1.84 20.27 -28.75
N LEU A 164 1.84 19.62 -27.58
CA LEU A 164 0.63 19.45 -26.76
C LEU A 164 0.16 20.76 -26.12
N ILE A 165 1.09 21.64 -25.71
CA ILE A 165 0.75 22.94 -25.14
C ILE A 165 0.14 23.85 -26.20
N GLU A 166 0.72 23.88 -27.39
CA GLU A 166 0.22 24.66 -28.54
C GLU A 166 -1.16 24.18 -28.99
N ALA A 167 -1.36 22.87 -29.10
CA ALA A 167 -2.63 22.28 -29.48
C ALA A 167 -3.63 22.15 -28.32
N LYS A 168 -3.37 22.72 -27.14
CA LYS A 168 -4.27 22.55 -25.98
C LYS A 168 -5.61 23.27 -26.18
N ASP A 169 -5.59 24.41 -26.85
CA ASP A 169 -6.75 25.29 -26.99
C ASP A 169 -7.67 24.87 -28.15
N ASP A 170 -7.16 24.07 -29.09
CA ASP A 170 -7.92 23.54 -30.23
C ASP A 170 -8.82 22.33 -29.89
N TYR A 171 -8.70 21.79 -28.66
CA TYR A 171 -9.42 20.58 -28.24
C TYR A 171 -10.20 20.81 -26.95
N PRO A 172 -11.36 20.12 -26.77
CA PRO A 172 -12.21 20.28 -25.58
C PRO A 172 -11.55 19.78 -24.28
N SER A 173 -10.49 18.97 -24.38
CA SER A 173 -9.75 18.50 -23.21
C SER A 173 -8.30 18.18 -23.54
N THR A 174 -7.45 18.31 -22.52
CA THR A 174 -6.04 17.92 -22.58
C THR A 174 -5.87 16.45 -22.98
N TRP A 175 -6.77 15.57 -22.52
CA TRP A 175 -6.76 14.15 -22.87
C TRP A 175 -7.11 13.91 -24.35
N SER A 176 -8.03 14.68 -24.92
CA SER A 176 -8.35 14.63 -26.35
C SER A 176 -7.15 15.01 -27.21
N ALA A 177 -6.46 16.10 -26.86
CA ALA A 177 -5.22 16.52 -27.52
C ALA A 177 -4.11 15.46 -27.40
N ILE A 178 -3.93 14.86 -26.20
CA ILE A 178 -2.96 13.77 -25.98
C ILE A 178 -3.25 12.58 -26.90
N LYS A 179 -4.51 12.17 -27.03
CA LYS A 179 -4.91 11.03 -27.87
C LYS A 179 -4.65 11.30 -29.36
N ALA A 180 -4.81 12.54 -29.81
CA ALA A 180 -4.56 12.95 -31.19
C ALA A 180 -3.06 13.09 -31.53
N ILE A 181 -2.22 13.49 -30.56
CA ILE A 181 -0.80 13.78 -30.76
C ILE A 181 0.09 12.55 -30.57
N ALA A 182 -0.26 11.67 -29.64
CA ALA A 182 0.57 10.50 -29.32
C ALA A 182 0.91 9.61 -30.54
N PRO A 183 -0.03 9.31 -31.46
CA PRO A 183 0.28 8.56 -32.68
C PRO A 183 1.27 9.29 -33.61
N LYS A 184 1.23 10.63 -33.70
CA LYS A 184 2.11 11.43 -34.57
C LYS A 184 3.58 11.37 -34.15
N ILE A 185 3.84 11.04 -32.88
CA ILE A 185 5.17 10.97 -32.27
C ILE A 185 5.62 9.50 -32.10
N GLY A 186 4.73 8.54 -32.34
CA GLY A 186 5.02 7.11 -32.16
C GLY A 186 5.10 6.67 -30.69
N CYS A 187 4.45 7.43 -29.79
CA CYS A 187 4.37 7.12 -28.35
C CYS A 187 2.93 6.74 -27.95
N THR A 188 2.76 6.15 -26.77
CA THR A 188 1.41 5.86 -26.25
C THR A 188 0.81 7.11 -25.58
N PRO A 189 -0.51 7.30 -25.59
CA PRO A 189 -1.17 8.41 -24.90
C PRO A 189 -0.74 8.57 -23.43
N GLU A 190 -0.55 7.46 -22.72
CA GLU A 190 -0.11 7.42 -21.33
C GLU A 190 1.33 7.94 -21.15
N THR A 191 2.22 7.66 -22.11
CA THR A 191 3.60 8.17 -22.05
C THR A 191 3.66 9.68 -22.24
N LEU A 192 2.89 10.22 -23.18
CA LEU A 192 2.79 11.67 -23.41
C LEU A 192 2.15 12.38 -22.20
N ARG A 193 1.12 11.78 -21.60
CA ARG A 193 0.52 12.27 -20.34
C ARG A 193 1.53 12.32 -19.20
N SER A 194 2.37 11.30 -19.06
CA SER A 194 3.42 11.26 -18.03
C SER A 194 4.46 12.37 -18.22
N TRP A 195 4.87 12.64 -19.46
CA TRP A 195 5.81 13.73 -19.76
C TRP A 195 5.20 15.10 -19.51
N HIS A 196 3.94 15.32 -19.92
CA HIS A 196 3.22 16.56 -19.65
C HIS A 196 3.05 16.81 -18.15
N LYS A 197 2.71 15.78 -17.36
CA LYS A 197 2.65 15.89 -15.89
C LYS A 197 4.00 16.28 -15.29
N LYS A 198 5.09 15.60 -15.68
CA LYS A 198 6.45 15.94 -15.23
C LYS A 198 6.88 17.34 -15.65
N HIS A 199 6.41 17.83 -16.79
CA HIS A 199 6.66 19.20 -17.23
C HIS A 199 5.92 20.19 -16.32
N ILE A 200 4.62 19.97 -16.07
CA ILE A 200 3.83 20.79 -15.14
C ILE A 200 4.47 20.81 -13.75
N ASP A 201 4.86 19.65 -13.21
CA ASP A 201 5.49 19.53 -11.89
C ASP A 201 6.83 20.29 -11.80
N LYS A 202 7.54 20.45 -12.93
CA LYS A 202 8.77 21.25 -13.03
C LYS A 202 8.50 22.75 -13.21
N THR A 203 7.52 23.11 -14.03
CA THR A 203 7.17 24.50 -14.32
C THR A 203 6.39 25.16 -13.20
N ILE A 204 5.57 24.39 -12.48
CA ILE A 204 4.79 24.84 -11.33
C ILE A 204 5.24 24.00 -10.15
N PRO A 205 6.21 24.48 -9.34
CA PRO A 205 6.64 23.75 -8.16
C PRO A 205 5.44 23.53 -7.24
N ALA A 206 5.37 22.35 -6.61
CA ALA A 206 4.25 21.90 -5.77
C ALA A 206 3.76 22.92 -4.72
N ASN A 207 4.62 23.87 -4.32
CA ASN A 207 4.29 24.98 -3.43
C ASN A 207 3.20 25.92 -3.99
N ILE A 208 3.26 26.28 -5.28
CA ILE A 208 2.31 27.22 -5.89
C ILE A 208 0.94 26.54 -6.12
N GLN A 209 0.94 25.25 -6.48
CA GLN A 209 -0.30 24.46 -6.56
C GLN A 209 -0.94 24.27 -5.18
N ALA A 210 -0.14 24.01 -4.14
CA ALA A 210 -0.64 23.87 -2.77
C ALA A 210 -1.23 25.19 -2.23
N GLN A 211 -0.60 26.33 -2.53
CA GLN A 211 -1.11 27.64 -2.14
C GLN A 211 -2.47 27.95 -2.79
N ASN A 212 -2.58 27.77 -4.11
CA ASN A 212 -3.85 28.03 -4.83
C ASN A 212 -4.97 27.06 -4.38
N GLN A 213 -4.63 25.80 -4.11
CA GLN A 213 -5.58 24.82 -3.57
C GLN A 213 -6.02 25.18 -2.14
N ALA A 214 -5.10 25.63 -1.28
CA ALA A 214 -5.43 26.05 0.08
C ALA A 214 -6.35 27.27 0.11
N GLU A 215 -6.14 28.24 -0.79
CA GLU A 215 -7.03 29.39 -0.95
C GLU A 215 -8.45 28.96 -1.34
N ARG A 216 -8.57 28.04 -2.31
CA ARG A 216 -9.87 27.50 -2.74
C ARG A 216 -10.57 26.70 -1.65
N ILE A 217 -9.83 25.92 -0.86
CA ILE A 217 -10.38 25.21 0.30
C ILE A 217 -10.91 26.21 1.33
N LYS A 218 -10.15 27.26 1.63
CA LYS A 218 -10.56 28.29 2.58
C LYS A 218 -11.83 29.03 2.15
N GLU A 219 -11.99 29.28 0.85
CA GLU A 219 -13.19 29.89 0.28
C GLU A 219 -14.40 28.95 0.39
N LEU A 220 -14.25 27.69 -0.02
CA LEU A 220 -15.29 26.67 0.12
C LEU A 220 -15.68 26.43 1.59
N GLU A 221 -14.74 26.53 2.53
CA GLU A 221 -15.03 26.42 3.96
C GLU A 221 -15.77 27.64 4.52
N ARG A 222 -15.60 28.84 3.93
CA ARG A 222 -16.43 30.00 4.27
C ARG A 222 -17.86 29.80 3.79
N GLU A 223 -18.02 29.44 2.51
CA GLU A 223 -19.34 29.16 1.93
C GLU A 223 -20.06 28.06 2.73
N ASN A 224 -19.38 26.97 3.08
CA ASN A 224 -19.98 25.91 3.89
C ASN A 224 -20.36 26.37 5.30
N ARG A 225 -19.61 27.30 5.91
CA ARG A 225 -19.98 27.85 7.22
C ARG A 225 -21.21 28.74 7.14
N GLU A 226 -21.29 29.58 6.12
CA GLU A 226 -22.46 30.44 5.86
C GLU A 226 -23.71 29.60 5.57
N LEU A 227 -23.58 28.56 4.74
CA LEU A 227 -24.68 27.62 4.48
C LEU A 227 -25.12 26.87 5.74
N LYS A 228 -24.19 26.47 6.62
CA LYS A 228 -24.54 25.84 7.91
C LYS A 228 -25.26 26.83 8.83
N GLN A 229 -24.82 28.09 8.89
CA GLN A 229 -25.49 29.12 9.67
C GLN A 229 -26.90 29.40 9.15
N ALA A 230 -27.06 29.53 7.83
CA ALA A 230 -28.37 29.70 7.19
C ALA A 230 -29.31 28.52 7.52
N ASN A 231 -28.81 27.28 7.44
CA ASN A 231 -29.60 26.10 7.80
C ASN A 231 -29.97 26.06 9.29
N GLU A 232 -29.11 26.52 10.19
CA GLU A 232 -29.44 26.62 11.61
C GLU A 232 -30.50 27.69 11.88
N ILE A 233 -30.48 28.81 11.15
CA ILE A 233 -31.55 29.83 11.22
C ILE A 233 -32.87 29.23 10.75
N ILE A 234 -32.86 28.51 9.61
CA ILE A 234 -34.06 27.84 9.08
C ILE A 234 -34.60 26.81 10.08
N LYS A 235 -33.74 25.99 10.69
CA LYS A 235 -34.15 25.01 11.72
C LYS A 235 -34.75 25.68 12.95
N LYS A 236 -34.15 26.78 13.43
CA LYS A 236 -34.69 27.54 14.56
C LYS A 236 -36.03 28.17 14.22
N ALA A 237 -36.17 28.72 13.02
CA ALA A 237 -37.44 29.25 12.52
C ALA A 237 -38.51 28.16 12.47
N ALA A 238 -38.20 27.00 11.89
CA ALA A 238 -39.12 25.84 11.85
C ALA A 238 -39.48 25.33 13.26
N GLY A 239 -38.54 25.32 14.21
CA GLY A 239 -38.80 24.94 15.60
C GLY A 239 -39.72 25.93 16.33
N LEU A 240 -39.54 27.24 16.08
CA LEU A 240 -40.43 28.28 16.61
C LEU A 240 -41.82 28.21 15.98
N GLU A 241 -41.90 27.93 14.67
CA GLU A 241 -43.17 27.75 13.95
C GLU A 241 -43.94 26.53 14.49
N ALA A 242 -43.25 25.39 14.69
CA ALA A 242 -43.84 24.20 15.31
C ALA A 242 -44.31 24.46 16.76
N GLN A 243 -43.57 25.25 17.55
CA GLN A 243 -43.97 25.62 18.90
C GLN A 243 -45.19 26.57 18.89
N ALA A 244 -45.22 27.55 17.98
CA ALA A 244 -46.34 28.46 17.80
C ALA A 244 -47.61 27.75 17.27
N GLU A 245 -47.44 26.67 16.51
CA GLU A 245 -48.54 25.82 16.06
C GLU A 245 -49.14 24.98 17.21
N LEU A 246 -48.30 24.52 18.17
CA LEU A 246 -48.77 23.86 19.40
C LEU A 246 -49.48 24.81 20.37
N ASP A 247 -49.04 26.07 20.46
CA ASP A 247 -49.65 27.09 21.33
C ASP A 247 -50.95 27.68 20.75
N ARG A 248 -51.28 27.41 19.48
CA ARG A 248 -52.61 27.67 18.93
C ARG A 248 -53.61 26.63 19.46
N LYS A 249 -54.48 27.05 20.39
CA LYS A 249 -55.65 26.25 20.80
C LYS A 249 -56.43 25.82 19.55
N PRO A 250 -56.79 24.52 19.41
CA PRO A 250 -57.71 24.11 18.36
C PRO A 250 -59.04 24.87 18.54
N LYS A 251 -59.57 25.40 17.44
CA LYS A 251 -60.90 26.04 17.42
C LYS A 251 -61.98 25.07 17.86
#